data_AF-A0A821ZTA6-F1
#
_entry.id   AF-A0A821ZTA6-F1
#
_cell.length_a   1.000
_cell.length_b   1.000
_cell.length_c   1.000
_cell.angle_alpha   90.00
_cell.angle_beta   90.00
_cell.angle_gamma   90.00
#
_symmetry.space_group_name_H-M   'P 1'
#
loop_
_entity.id
_entity.type
_entity.pdbx_description
1 polymer ?
#
loop_
_entity_poly.entity_id
_entity_poly.type
_entity_poly.pdbx_seq_one_letter_code
_entity_poly.pdbx_strand_id
1 'polypeptide(L)'
;MIKFLSFVLTSFLLCQDIHQVSTFIQSAIVSAPIAPPAATKECPNDLAATCDLRCQNGDYVLDTKGCPTCACISNASVQRVGRPPIKCPLYKCRANCGLGGYVVDEKGCQTCKCTSTSTNDVVPKPSVDCGARPMCRMFCENGFRRDENGCEICQCNDSPQACPVKICQNTCLHGYRKDYS
;
A
#
# COMPACT_ATOMS: atom_id res chain seq x y z
N MET A 1 -68.75 40.22 49.59
CA MET A 1 -68.40 39.89 48.19
C MET A 1 -67.16 38.99 48.26
N ILE A 2 -67.22 37.65 48.42
CA ILE A 2 -68.00 36.55 47.79
C ILE A 2 -67.44 36.14 46.41
N LYS A 3 -66.97 34.87 46.33
CA LYS A 3 -66.33 34.16 45.19
C LYS A 3 -64.95 34.76 44.80
N PHE A 4 -63.83 34.03 44.76
CA PHE A 4 -63.62 32.62 44.42
C PHE A 4 -62.85 31.83 45.50
N LEU A 5 -63.60 31.26 46.46
CA LEU A 5 -63.15 30.16 47.29
C LEU A 5 -63.68 28.87 46.64
N SER A 6 -62.86 28.05 45.95
CA SER A 6 -63.35 26.71 45.51
C SER A 6 -62.36 25.67 44.92
N PHE A 7 -61.13 26.00 44.48
CA PHE A 7 -60.45 25.13 43.49
C PHE A 7 -59.19 24.33 43.91
N VAL A 8 -58.80 24.31 45.19
CA VAL A 8 -57.61 23.54 45.64
C VAL A 8 -57.82 22.80 46.97
N LEU A 9 -59.06 22.34 47.24
CA LEU A 9 -59.43 21.72 48.52
C LEU A 9 -60.13 20.35 48.39
N THR A 10 -60.05 19.70 47.22
CA THR A 10 -60.72 18.43 46.91
C THR A 10 -59.81 17.38 46.28
N SER A 11 -58.56 17.27 46.74
CA SER A 11 -57.67 16.14 46.41
C SER A 11 -56.78 15.69 47.58
N PHE A 12 -57.14 16.09 48.82
CA PHE A 12 -56.83 15.28 50.00
C PHE A 12 -57.80 14.10 50.02
N LEU A 13 -57.42 12.97 49.40
CA LEU A 13 -57.95 11.62 49.61
C LEU A 13 -57.21 10.64 48.69
N LEU A 14 -56.77 9.50 49.24
CA LEU A 14 -55.90 8.44 48.67
C LEU A 14 -54.40 8.53 49.05
N CYS A 15 -54.14 8.62 50.35
CA CYS A 15 -52.93 8.12 50.99
C CYS A 15 -53.39 7.28 52.21
N GLN A 16 -52.69 6.17 52.52
CA GLN A 16 -53.15 5.05 53.37
C GLN A 16 -54.18 4.15 52.64
N ASP A 17 -54.11 2.81 52.63
CA ASP A 17 -53.22 1.82 53.26
C ASP A 17 -52.95 0.64 52.31
N ILE A 18 -51.87 -0.13 52.56
CA ILE A 18 -51.85 -1.61 52.66
C ILE A 18 -50.46 -2.01 53.18
N HIS A 19 -50.43 -2.44 54.44
CA HIS A 19 -49.29 -3.10 55.06
C HIS A 19 -49.58 -4.62 55.02
N GLN A 20 -48.52 -5.45 54.95
CA GLN A 20 -48.55 -6.90 55.15
C GLN A 20 -49.22 -7.79 54.07
N VAL A 21 -48.40 -8.25 53.11
CA VAL A 21 -48.33 -9.70 52.82
C VAL A 21 -46.86 -10.11 52.95
N SER A 22 -46.59 -10.95 53.95
CA SER A 22 -45.24 -11.47 54.22
C SER A 22 -44.96 -12.71 53.38
N THR A 23 -43.73 -13.23 53.51
CA THR A 23 -43.27 -14.57 53.12
C THR A 23 -43.03 -14.89 51.64
N PHE A 24 -41.76 -15.23 51.34
CA PHE A 24 -41.26 -16.06 50.24
C PHE A 24 -41.50 -15.48 48.83
N ILE A 25 -40.47 -15.23 48.02
CA ILE A 25 -39.59 -16.28 47.48
C ILE A 25 -38.12 -15.81 47.43
N GLN A 26 -37.20 -16.73 47.72
CA GLN A 26 -35.79 -16.58 47.41
C GLN A 26 -35.59 -16.68 45.89
N SER A 27 -35.33 -15.57 45.21
CA SER A 27 -34.80 -15.55 43.85
C SER A 27 -33.44 -14.87 43.85
N ALA A 28 -32.42 -15.70 43.99
CA ALA A 28 -31.02 -15.35 43.92
C ALA A 28 -30.72 -14.43 42.74
N ILE A 29 -30.41 -13.16 43.02
CA ILE A 29 -29.53 -12.36 42.18
C ILE A 29 -28.13 -12.97 42.29
N VAL A 30 -27.94 -14.07 41.56
CA VAL A 30 -26.61 -14.58 41.23
C VAL A 30 -25.94 -13.46 40.45
N SER A 31 -24.93 -12.85 41.07
CA SER A 31 -24.03 -11.92 40.39
C SER A 31 -23.48 -12.62 39.15
N ALA A 32 -23.99 -12.25 37.97
CA ALA A 32 -23.46 -12.76 36.72
C ALA A 32 -21.97 -12.41 36.70
N PRO A 33 -21.06 -13.39 36.54
CA PRO A 33 -19.65 -13.07 36.40
C PRO A 33 -19.51 -12.18 35.17
N ILE A 34 -19.04 -10.95 35.38
CA ILE A 34 -18.67 -10.06 34.28
C ILE A 34 -17.62 -10.81 33.49
N ALA A 35 -18.00 -11.33 32.33
CA ALA A 35 -17.08 -12.03 31.45
C ALA A 35 -15.91 -11.08 31.17
N PRO A 36 -14.65 -11.52 31.35
CA PRO A 36 -13.52 -10.69 30.97
C PRO A 36 -13.70 -10.33 29.49
N PRO A 37 -13.39 -9.08 29.08
CA PRO A 37 -13.53 -8.69 27.69
C PRO A 37 -12.78 -9.70 26.83
N ALA A 38 -13.48 -10.30 25.87
CA ALA A 38 -12.89 -11.27 24.96
C ALA A 38 -11.71 -10.57 24.29
N ALA A 39 -10.49 -10.99 24.66
CA ALA A 39 -9.28 -10.36 24.16
C ALA A 39 -9.24 -10.58 22.65
N THR A 40 -9.57 -9.52 21.91
CA THR A 40 -9.33 -9.44 20.48
C THR A 40 -7.84 -9.67 20.31
N LYS A 41 -7.47 -10.82 19.75
CA LYS A 41 -6.06 -11.12 19.43
C LYS A 41 -5.66 -10.27 18.24
N GLU A 42 -5.42 -9.00 18.50
CA GLU A 42 -4.95 -8.00 17.56
C GLU A 42 -3.50 -8.30 17.20
N CYS A 43 -3.34 -9.21 16.26
CA CYS A 43 -2.07 -9.47 15.62
C CYS A 43 -1.77 -8.35 14.61
N PRO A 44 -0.54 -7.84 14.53
CA PRO A 44 -0.17 -6.83 13.54
C PRO A 44 -0.41 -7.37 12.12
N ASN A 45 -1.30 -6.72 11.37
CA ASN A 45 -1.68 -7.14 10.01
C ASN A 45 -0.50 -7.06 9.01
N ASP A 46 0.57 -6.34 9.36
CA ASP A 46 1.73 -6.05 8.52
C ASP A 46 2.65 -7.25 8.27
N LEU A 47 2.52 -8.34 9.03
CA LEU A 47 3.33 -9.53 8.78
C LEU A 47 3.00 -10.15 7.41
N ALA A 48 1.73 -10.09 6.98
CA ALA A 48 1.34 -10.55 5.64
C ALA A 48 1.87 -9.65 4.51
N ALA A 49 2.28 -8.41 4.81
CA ALA A 49 2.88 -7.49 3.85
C ALA A 49 4.41 -7.63 3.74
N THR A 50 5.05 -8.33 4.70
CA THR A 50 6.51 -8.53 4.76
C THR A 50 6.94 -10.00 4.68
N CYS A 51 6.00 -10.93 4.69
CA CYS A 51 6.25 -12.38 4.66
C CYS A 51 5.61 -13.04 3.43
N ASP A 52 6.42 -13.41 2.44
CA ASP A 52 5.98 -14.20 1.27
C ASP A 52 5.74 -15.70 1.58
N LEU A 53 5.98 -16.13 2.83
CA LEU A 53 5.85 -17.51 3.27
C LEU A 53 4.38 -17.87 3.50
N ARG A 54 3.89 -18.91 2.81
CA ARG A 54 2.59 -19.53 3.08
C ARG A 54 2.77 -20.98 3.52
N CYS A 55 2.44 -21.27 4.77
CA CYS A 55 2.47 -22.63 5.30
C CYS A 55 1.26 -23.42 4.78
N GLN A 56 1.48 -24.67 4.38
CA GLN A 56 0.40 -25.60 4.06
C GLN A 56 -0.54 -25.71 5.28
N ASN A 57 -1.84 -25.73 5.04
CA ASN A 57 -2.91 -25.77 6.05
C ASN A 57 -2.95 -24.61 7.07
N GLY A 58 -2.01 -23.65 7.03
CA GLY A 58 -1.94 -22.53 7.97
C GLY A 58 -1.07 -22.79 9.22
N ASP A 59 -0.19 -23.79 9.19
CA ASP A 59 0.66 -24.21 10.32
C ASP A 59 1.84 -23.23 10.59
N TYR A 60 1.53 -21.98 10.93
CA TYR A 60 2.53 -20.97 11.33
C TYR A 60 3.01 -21.20 12.77
N VAL A 61 4.30 -21.00 13.02
CA VAL A 61 4.83 -20.87 14.37
C VAL A 61 4.21 -19.61 15.00
N LEU A 62 3.64 -19.75 16.19
CA LEU A 62 3.04 -18.62 16.91
C LEU A 62 4.04 -17.99 17.88
N ASP A 63 3.94 -16.67 18.08
CA ASP A 63 4.65 -15.96 19.14
C ASP A 63 4.03 -16.21 20.53
N THR A 64 4.60 -15.61 21.58
CA THR A 64 4.11 -15.74 22.97
C THR A 64 2.73 -15.11 23.21
N LYS A 65 2.19 -14.32 22.27
CA LYS A 65 0.83 -13.77 22.29
C LYS A 65 -0.16 -14.66 21.52
N GLY A 66 0.35 -15.60 20.72
CA GLY A 66 -0.40 -16.48 19.84
C GLY A 66 -0.66 -15.89 18.45
N CYS A 67 0.17 -14.96 18.00
CA CYS A 67 0.14 -14.41 16.65
C CYS A 67 1.07 -15.17 15.71
N PRO A 68 0.69 -15.38 14.44
CA PRO A 68 1.55 -16.07 13.47
C PRO A 68 2.86 -15.32 13.28
N THR A 69 3.94 -16.06 13.06
CA THR A 69 5.27 -15.54 12.69
C THR A 69 5.63 -15.99 11.27
N CYS A 70 6.69 -15.42 10.67
CA CYS A 70 7.15 -15.78 9.33
C CYS A 70 7.96 -17.10 9.32
N ALA A 71 7.43 -18.15 9.93
CA ALA A 71 8.02 -19.49 10.00
C ALA A 71 6.92 -20.56 10.07
N CYS A 72 7.12 -21.69 9.40
CA CYS A 72 6.21 -22.84 9.48
C CYS A 72 6.65 -23.81 10.58
N ILE A 73 5.69 -24.49 11.22
CA ILE A 73 5.95 -25.48 12.29
C ILE A 73 6.80 -26.65 11.77
N SER A 74 6.77 -26.94 10.47
CA SER A 74 7.72 -27.84 9.82
C SER A 74 8.17 -27.32 8.46
N ASN A 75 9.42 -27.59 8.09
CA ASN A 75 9.91 -27.36 6.73
C ASN A 75 9.24 -28.29 5.69
N ALA A 76 8.58 -29.37 6.14
CA ALA A 76 7.83 -30.29 5.27
C ALA A 76 6.46 -29.72 4.85
N SER A 77 5.90 -28.77 5.61
CA SER A 77 4.69 -28.00 5.26
C SER A 77 4.98 -26.66 4.56
N VAL A 78 6.24 -26.42 4.15
CA VAL A 78 6.57 -25.41 3.14
C VAL A 78 6.21 -25.97 1.77
N GLN A 79 4.92 -25.96 1.45
CA GLN A 79 4.52 -26.05 0.07
C GLN A 79 5.07 -24.80 -0.62
N ARG A 80 6.06 -24.97 -1.52
CA ARG A 80 6.35 -23.94 -2.53
C ARG A 80 5.12 -23.85 -3.43
N VAL A 81 4.08 -23.15 -2.98
CA VAL A 81 3.01 -22.64 -3.82
C VAL A 81 3.62 -21.51 -4.63
N GLY A 82 4.55 -21.87 -5.52
CA GLY A 82 4.97 -21.01 -6.61
C GLY A 82 3.68 -20.61 -7.30
N ARG A 83 3.34 -19.32 -7.22
CA ARG A 83 2.07 -18.77 -7.71
C ARG A 83 1.85 -19.35 -9.11
N PRO A 84 0.74 -20.08 -9.36
CA PRO A 84 0.54 -20.71 -10.67
C PRO A 84 0.71 -19.62 -11.73
N PRO A 85 1.54 -19.87 -12.76
CA PRO A 85 2.10 -18.80 -13.58
C PRO A 85 0.95 -17.98 -14.18
N ILE A 86 0.88 -16.69 -13.79
CA ILE A 86 -0.22 -15.83 -14.19
C ILE A 86 -0.15 -15.67 -15.71
N LYS A 87 -1.12 -16.26 -16.41
CA LYS A 87 -1.22 -16.19 -17.87
C LYS A 87 -1.73 -14.81 -18.27
N CYS A 88 -0.83 -13.84 -18.31
CA CYS A 88 -1.14 -12.50 -18.82
C CYS A 88 -1.06 -12.45 -20.35
N PRO A 89 -2.01 -11.76 -21.02
CA PRO A 89 -1.90 -11.51 -22.45
C PRO A 89 -0.75 -10.54 -22.75
N LEU A 90 -0.14 -10.68 -23.93
CA LEU A 90 0.99 -9.86 -24.35
C LEU A 90 0.53 -8.48 -24.83
N TYR A 91 0.45 -7.52 -23.91
CA TYR A 91 0.17 -6.13 -24.24
C TYR A 91 1.37 -5.41 -24.85
N LYS A 92 1.21 -4.85 -26.05
CA LYS A 92 2.14 -3.88 -26.65
C LYS A 92 1.69 -2.46 -26.29
N CYS A 93 2.08 -1.99 -25.10
CA CYS A 93 1.70 -0.65 -24.64
C CYS A 93 2.49 0.45 -25.40
N ARG A 94 1.80 1.55 -25.74
CA ARG A 94 2.41 2.73 -26.40
C ARG A 94 3.10 3.67 -25.42
N ALA A 95 2.60 3.75 -24.19
CA ALA A 95 3.19 4.56 -23.12
C ALA A 95 4.32 3.79 -22.43
N ASN A 96 5.38 4.49 -22.04
CA ASN A 96 6.40 3.99 -21.12
C ASN A 96 6.22 4.70 -19.77
N CYS A 97 5.77 3.97 -18.76
CA CYS A 97 5.38 4.54 -17.46
C CYS A 97 6.55 4.80 -16.49
N GLY A 98 7.80 4.49 -16.88
CA GLY A 98 8.99 4.80 -16.09
C GLY A 98 8.91 4.28 -14.64
N LEU A 99 9.24 5.14 -13.67
CA LEU A 99 9.27 4.81 -12.24
C LEU A 99 7.90 4.54 -11.62
N GLY A 100 6.81 5.10 -12.18
CA GLY A 100 5.46 4.84 -11.68
C GLY A 100 4.94 3.44 -12.04
N GLY A 101 5.52 2.81 -13.06
CA GLY A 101 5.09 1.49 -13.53
C GLY A 101 3.66 1.47 -14.06
N TYR A 102 3.16 0.25 -14.30
CA TYR A 102 1.83 0.01 -14.85
C TYR A 102 0.84 -0.40 -13.76
N VAL A 103 -0.40 0.09 -13.87
CA VAL A 103 -1.52 -0.38 -13.04
C VAL A 103 -1.80 -1.84 -13.37
N VAL A 104 -1.85 -2.70 -12.36
CA VAL A 104 -2.23 -4.11 -12.49
C VAL A 104 -3.74 -4.31 -12.34
N ASP A 105 -4.30 -5.30 -13.03
CA ASP A 105 -5.68 -5.73 -12.85
C ASP A 105 -5.86 -6.68 -11.64
N GLU A 106 -7.11 -7.04 -11.34
CA GLU A 106 -7.49 -7.96 -10.26
C GLU A 106 -6.85 -9.36 -10.37
N LYS A 107 -6.37 -9.74 -11.57
CA LYS A 107 -5.69 -11.02 -11.83
C LYS A 107 -4.16 -10.90 -11.67
N GLY A 108 -3.65 -9.68 -11.46
CA GLY A 108 -2.22 -9.38 -11.35
C GLY A 108 -1.53 -9.14 -12.68
N CYS A 109 -2.26 -8.85 -13.76
CA CYS A 109 -1.70 -8.54 -15.07
C CYS A 109 -1.54 -7.04 -15.29
N GLN A 110 -0.39 -6.62 -15.82
CA GLN A 110 -0.14 -5.23 -16.16
C GLN A 110 -1.11 -4.72 -17.22
N THR A 111 -1.69 -3.54 -17.02
CA THR A 111 -2.52 -2.84 -18.01
C THR A 111 -1.72 -1.71 -18.65
N CYS A 112 -2.13 -1.19 -19.82
CA CYS A 112 -1.44 -0.06 -20.44
C CYS A 112 -1.77 1.32 -19.81
N LYS A 113 -2.15 1.37 -18.52
CA LYS A 113 -2.34 2.59 -17.74
C LYS A 113 -1.18 2.76 -16.78
N CYS A 114 -0.63 3.96 -16.68
CA CYS A 114 0.45 4.27 -15.73
C CYS A 114 -0.10 4.54 -14.33
N THR A 115 0.65 4.16 -13.29
CA THR A 115 0.32 4.54 -11.90
C THR A 115 0.59 6.03 -11.71
N SER A 116 -0.32 6.75 -11.07
CA SER A 116 -0.20 8.19 -10.79
C SER A 116 0.60 8.51 -9.53
N THR A 117 1.54 7.64 -9.13
CA THR A 117 2.45 7.86 -7.99
C THR A 117 3.53 8.87 -8.35
N SER A 118 3.10 10.12 -8.51
CA SER A 118 3.97 11.28 -8.61
C SER A 118 4.49 11.63 -7.21
N THR A 119 5.57 10.97 -6.80
CA THR A 119 6.50 11.57 -5.85
C THR A 119 7.26 12.67 -6.60
N ASN A 120 7.23 13.90 -6.07
CA ASN A 120 7.57 15.13 -6.78
C ASN A 120 9.09 15.37 -6.95
N ASP A 121 9.88 14.32 -7.19
CA ASP A 121 11.34 14.38 -7.33
C ASP A 121 11.85 13.99 -8.73
N VAL A 122 10.97 13.56 -9.64
CA VAL A 122 11.29 13.55 -11.07
C VAL A 122 11.11 14.98 -11.60
N VAL A 123 12.18 15.77 -11.53
CA VAL A 123 12.32 16.93 -12.44
C VAL A 123 12.09 16.39 -13.85
N PRO A 124 11.05 16.83 -14.57
CA PRO A 124 10.86 16.37 -15.94
C PRO A 124 12.05 16.86 -16.74
N LYS A 125 12.98 15.95 -17.09
CA LYS A 125 13.98 16.25 -18.11
C LYS A 125 13.16 16.71 -19.32
N PRO A 126 13.36 17.94 -19.84
CA PRO A 126 12.61 18.41 -20.99
C PRO A 126 12.64 17.34 -22.07
N SER A 127 11.47 16.85 -22.46
CA SER A 127 11.35 15.80 -23.46
C SER A 127 11.56 16.44 -24.83
N VAL A 128 12.82 16.77 -25.10
CA VAL A 128 13.24 17.34 -26.38
C VAL A 128 13.01 16.29 -27.45
N ASP A 129 12.06 16.56 -28.34
CA ASP A 129 11.80 15.72 -29.50
C ASP A 129 12.86 15.99 -30.58
N CYS A 130 13.87 15.11 -30.65
CA CYS A 130 14.86 15.13 -31.72
C CYS A 130 14.32 14.58 -33.05
N GLY A 131 13.10 14.02 -33.09
CA GLY A 131 12.59 13.22 -34.20
C GLY A 131 12.36 13.97 -35.52
N ALA A 132 12.23 15.30 -35.46
CA ALA A 132 12.05 16.15 -36.64
C ALA A 132 13.36 16.46 -37.40
N ARG A 133 14.51 15.90 -37.00
CA ARG A 133 15.82 16.27 -37.54
C ARG A 133 16.26 15.44 -38.75
N PRO A 134 17.05 16.03 -39.67
CA PRO A 134 17.63 15.29 -40.78
C PRO A 134 18.66 14.27 -40.25
N MET A 135 18.44 12.98 -40.55
CA MET A 135 19.41 11.92 -40.32
C MET A 135 20.51 11.98 -41.39
N CYS A 136 21.67 12.52 -41.03
CA CYS A 136 22.83 12.57 -41.92
C CYS A 136 23.67 11.30 -41.87
N ARG A 137 24.22 10.89 -43.02
CA ARG A 137 24.93 9.61 -43.22
C ARG A 137 26.45 9.76 -43.35
N MET A 138 26.99 10.91 -42.97
CA MET A 138 28.44 11.14 -42.95
C MET A 138 29.08 10.44 -41.75
N PHE A 139 30.34 10.05 -41.87
CA PHE A 139 31.13 9.56 -40.75
C PHE A 139 31.82 10.73 -40.05
N CYS A 140 31.69 10.80 -38.72
CA CYS A 140 32.39 11.76 -37.87
C CYS A 140 33.21 10.99 -36.83
N GLU A 141 34.53 11.09 -36.90
CA GLU A 141 35.46 10.34 -36.02
C GLU A 141 35.25 10.67 -34.53
N ASN A 142 34.95 11.94 -34.22
CA ASN A 142 34.64 12.42 -32.88
C ASN A 142 33.13 12.49 -32.57
N GLY A 143 32.29 11.84 -33.37
CA GLY A 143 30.83 11.92 -33.28
C GLY A 143 30.24 13.25 -33.79
N PHE A 144 28.91 13.37 -33.70
CA PHE A 144 28.16 14.54 -34.13
C PHE A 144 28.10 15.63 -33.06
N ARG A 145 28.07 16.90 -33.50
CA ARG A 145 27.74 18.03 -32.63
C ARG A 145 26.31 17.91 -32.16
N ARG A 146 26.02 18.46 -30.98
CA ARG A 146 24.67 18.59 -30.42
C ARG A 146 24.32 20.06 -30.29
N ASP A 147 23.03 20.39 -30.43
CA ASP A 147 22.52 21.74 -30.22
C ASP A 147 22.27 22.02 -28.72
N GLU A 148 21.74 23.22 -28.42
CA GLU A 148 21.38 23.66 -27.06
C GLU A 148 20.41 22.70 -26.36
N ASN A 149 19.56 22.00 -27.12
CA ASN A 149 18.62 21.02 -26.60
C ASN A 149 19.22 19.60 -26.44
N GLY A 150 20.50 19.41 -26.76
CA GLY A 150 21.21 18.13 -26.63
C GLY A 150 20.88 17.10 -27.71
N CYS A 151 20.21 17.50 -28.79
CA CYS A 151 19.95 16.65 -29.95
C CYS A 151 21.06 16.81 -30.99
N GLU A 152 21.37 15.75 -31.73
CA GLU A 152 22.43 15.78 -32.74
C GLU A 152 22.06 16.65 -33.95
N ILE A 153 23.09 17.21 -34.59
CA ILE A 153 23.01 17.98 -35.83
C ILE A 153 24.03 17.44 -36.84
N CYS A 154 23.82 17.73 -38.13
CA CYS A 154 24.67 17.29 -39.23
C CYS A 154 26.02 18.03 -39.33
N GLN A 155 26.80 18.01 -38.25
CA GLN A 155 28.13 18.60 -38.14
C GLN A 155 28.99 17.69 -37.26
N CYS A 156 30.26 17.48 -37.59
CA CYS A 156 31.16 16.69 -36.75
C CYS A 156 31.73 17.53 -35.60
N ASN A 157 32.10 16.89 -34.48
CA ASN A 157 32.93 17.53 -33.46
C ASN A 157 34.39 17.64 -33.95
N ASP A 158 35.03 18.80 -33.73
CA ASP A 158 36.44 19.01 -34.07
C ASP A 158 37.41 18.22 -33.17
N SER A 159 36.95 17.84 -31.99
CA SER A 159 37.71 17.07 -30.99
C SER A 159 36.82 16.06 -30.26
N PRO A 160 37.40 15.02 -29.61
CA PRO A 160 36.63 14.06 -28.82
C PRO A 160 35.80 14.77 -27.74
N GLN A 161 34.50 14.51 -27.70
CA GLN A 161 33.64 15.12 -26.68
C GLN A 161 34.02 14.57 -25.30
N ALA A 162 34.50 15.44 -24.42
CA ALA A 162 34.78 15.09 -23.04
C ALA A 162 33.49 14.66 -22.32
N CYS A 163 33.45 13.43 -21.81
CA CYS A 163 32.33 12.96 -21.00
C CYS A 163 32.22 13.83 -19.73
N PRO A 164 31.04 14.39 -19.41
CA PRO A 164 30.86 15.11 -18.15
C PRO A 164 31.12 14.15 -16.98
N VAL A 165 31.95 14.58 -16.03
CA VAL A 165 32.37 13.75 -14.90
C VAL A 165 31.19 13.51 -13.97
N LYS A 166 30.52 12.36 -14.12
CA LYS A 166 29.50 11.89 -13.19
C LYS A 166 30.17 11.16 -12.02
N ILE A 167 30.08 11.76 -10.83
CA ILE A 167 30.56 11.13 -9.59
C ILE A 167 29.40 10.30 -9.02
N CYS A 168 29.52 8.98 -9.08
CA CYS A 168 28.60 8.07 -8.40
C CYS A 168 28.98 7.98 -6.91
N GLN A 169 27.99 7.98 -6.02
CA GLN A 169 28.22 7.85 -4.57
C GLN A 169 28.53 6.41 -4.12
N ASN A 170 28.24 5.42 -4.97
CA ASN A 170 28.30 4.00 -4.65
C ASN A 170 29.29 3.24 -5.56
N THR A 171 30.25 2.54 -4.95
CA THR A 171 31.20 1.68 -5.68
C THR A 171 30.53 0.36 -6.09
N CYS A 172 30.56 0.04 -7.39
CA CYS A 172 30.00 -1.22 -7.91
C CYS A 172 31.08 -2.31 -8.04
N LEU A 173 30.79 -3.54 -7.59
CA LEU A 173 31.72 -4.69 -7.63
C LEU A 173 32.23 -5.03 -9.04
N HIS A 174 31.41 -4.81 -10.07
CA HIS A 174 31.76 -5.03 -11.48
C HIS A 174 32.06 -3.72 -12.24
N GLY A 175 32.35 -2.64 -11.51
CA GLY A 175 32.59 -1.31 -12.08
C GLY A 175 31.32 -0.59 -12.54
N TYR A 176 31.50 0.61 -13.11
CA TYR A 176 30.41 1.44 -13.61
C TYR A 176 30.01 1.05 -15.04
N ARG A 177 28.71 1.06 -15.32
CA ARG A 177 28.18 0.95 -16.68
C ARG A 177 28.65 2.16 -17.49
N LYS A 178 29.16 1.91 -18.69
CA LYS A 178 29.43 2.95 -19.69
C LYS A 178 28.19 3.12 -20.56
N ASP A 179 27.70 4.34 -20.65
CA ASP A 179 26.71 4.71 -21.67
C ASP A 179 27.47 5.01 -22.96
N TYR A 180 27.25 4.23 -24.01
CA TYR A 180 27.70 4.59 -25.36
C TYR A 180 26.68 5.59 -25.91
N SER A 181 27.06 6.87 -25.86
CA SER A 181 26.28 8.01 -26.35
C SER A 181 26.69 8.41 -27.76
#